data_AF-C6H2W5-F1
#
_entry.id   AF-C6H2W5-F1
#
_cell.length_a   1.000
_cell.length_b   1.000
_cell.length_c   1.000
_cell.angle_alpha   90.00
_cell.angle_beta   90.00
_cell.angle_gamma   90.00
#
_symmetry.space_group_name_H-M   'P 1'
#
loop_
_entity.id
_entity.type
_entity.pdbx_description
1 polymer ?
#
loop_
_entity_poly.entity_id
_entity_poly.type
_entity_poly.pdbx_seq_one_letter_code
_entity_poly.pdbx_strand_id
1 'polypeptide(L)'
;MSAAVSSSLRPWRFAPLRPDASNEGNKATLKGVVFDVDGTLCLPQNYMFQEMRYVFLIPFSQKHKEMGVSTALQLTGDDSSSALGIDKSVDIIGHIRSLPTQEDRTAAITRIRNIEREAMVKQVPQPGLLELMDYLQSKALKRALCTRNFEFVTGIPDHQ
;
A
#
# COMPACT_ATOMS: atom_id res chain seq x y z
N MET A 1 -2.03 32.65 -35.51
CA MET A 1 -3.28 31.88 -35.34
C MET A 1 -2.90 30.47 -34.90
N SER A 2 -2.92 30.18 -33.59
CA SER A 2 -2.59 28.84 -33.07
C SER A 2 -3.90 28.10 -32.82
N ALA A 3 -4.13 26.99 -33.51
CA ALA A 3 -5.32 26.17 -33.32
C ALA A 3 -5.18 25.36 -32.03
N ALA A 4 -6.04 25.64 -31.05
CA ALA A 4 -6.16 24.84 -29.85
C ALA A 4 -6.68 23.44 -30.21
N VAL A 5 -5.89 22.40 -29.92
CA VAL A 5 -6.32 21.01 -29.99
C VAL A 5 -7.33 20.78 -28.87
N SER A 6 -8.62 20.77 -29.23
CA SER A 6 -9.71 20.36 -28.33
C SER A 6 -9.66 18.84 -28.16
N SER A 7 -8.97 18.37 -27.13
CA SER A 7 -9.07 16.98 -26.69
C SER A 7 -10.42 16.79 -25.98
N SER A 8 -11.45 16.44 -26.75
CA SER A 8 -12.70 15.93 -26.20
C SER A 8 -12.43 14.57 -25.55
N LEU A 9 -11.98 14.58 -24.29
CA LEU A 9 -11.86 13.37 -23.50
C LEU A 9 -13.26 12.76 -23.36
N ARG A 10 -13.52 11.69 -24.12
CA ARG A 10 -14.77 10.93 -23.96
C ARG A 10 -14.80 10.36 -22.54
N PRO A 11 -15.83 10.66 -21.73
CA PRO A 11 -15.96 10.06 -20.41
C PRO A 11 -16.06 8.54 -20.56
N TRP A 12 -15.12 7.80 -19.95
CA TRP A 12 -15.22 6.35 -19.85
C TRP A 12 -16.40 6.01 -18.93
N ARG A 13 -17.49 5.51 -19.52
CA ARG A 13 -18.71 5.13 -18.80
C ARG A 13 -18.98 3.66 -19.08
N PHE A 14 -19.15 2.89 -18.01
CA PHE A 14 -19.56 1.49 -18.11
C PHE A 14 -21.09 1.37 -18.03
N ALA A 15 -21.61 0.31 -18.61
CA ALA A 15 -22.98 -0.13 -18.35
C ALA A 15 -23.14 -0.43 -16.84
N PRO A 16 -24.31 -0.14 -16.24
CA PRO A 16 -24.59 -0.52 -14.86
C PRO A 16 -24.38 -2.02 -14.62
N LEU A 17 -23.95 -2.41 -13.42
CA LEU A 17 -23.80 -3.82 -13.02
C LEU A 17 -25.14 -4.53 -12.81
N ARG A 18 -26.21 -3.75 -12.66
CA ARG A 18 -27.60 -4.21 -12.56
C ARG A 18 -28.20 -4.30 -13.97
N PRO A 19 -28.54 -5.49 -14.48
CA PRO A 19 -29.05 -5.67 -15.84
C PRO A 19 -30.37 -4.91 -16.09
N ASP A 20 -31.20 -4.78 -15.06
CA ASP A 20 -32.46 -4.05 -15.06
C ASP A 20 -32.29 -2.52 -15.12
N ALA A 21 -31.09 -2.01 -14.85
CA ALA A 21 -30.78 -0.59 -14.92
C ALA A 21 -30.22 -0.14 -16.29
N SER A 22 -30.02 -1.05 -17.26
CA SER A 22 -29.52 -0.70 -18.59
C SER A 22 -30.65 -0.35 -19.55
N ASN A 23 -31.00 0.94 -19.64
CA ASN A 23 -31.96 1.46 -20.62
C ASN A 23 -31.32 2.03 -21.90
N GLU A 24 -30.01 1.86 -22.11
CA GLU A 24 -29.32 2.48 -23.25
C GLU A 24 -28.29 1.57 -23.93
N GLY A 25 -28.29 1.60 -25.26
CA GLY A 25 -27.48 0.78 -26.14
C GLY A 25 -25.95 0.94 -26.00
N ASN A 26 -25.26 -0.06 -26.54
CA ASN A 26 -23.82 -0.18 -26.81
C ASN A 26 -22.83 0.47 -25.81
N LYS A 27 -23.13 0.43 -24.50
CA LYS A 27 -22.17 0.82 -23.44
C LYS A 27 -21.25 -0.35 -23.12
N ALA A 28 -19.97 -0.04 -22.89
CA ALA A 28 -18.98 -1.05 -22.49
C ALA A 28 -19.39 -1.69 -21.17
N THR A 29 -19.36 -3.03 -21.10
CA THR A 29 -19.62 -3.76 -19.86
C THR A 29 -18.36 -3.79 -19.00
N LEU A 30 -18.51 -3.56 -17.69
CA LEU A 30 -17.39 -3.71 -16.77
C LEU A 30 -16.97 -5.20 -16.72
N LYS A 31 -15.67 -5.47 -16.91
CA LYS A 31 -15.14 -6.84 -16.94
C LYS A 31 -14.33 -7.20 -15.68
N GLY A 32 -13.90 -6.19 -14.93
CA GLY A 32 -13.18 -6.39 -13.68
C GLY A 32 -12.93 -5.08 -12.96
N VAL A 33 -12.47 -5.21 -11.71
CA VAL A 33 -12.14 -4.11 -10.81
C VAL A 33 -10.74 -4.36 -10.24
N VAL A 34 -9.93 -3.31 -10.18
CA VAL A 34 -8.63 -3.32 -9.51
C VAL A 34 -8.79 -2.52 -8.21
N PHE A 35 -8.37 -3.11 -7.10
CA PHE A 35 -8.42 -2.48 -5.79
C PHE A 35 -7.02 -2.11 -5.31
N ASP A 36 -6.89 -0.92 -4.75
CA ASP A 36 -5.84 -0.67 -3.75
C ASP A 36 -6.20 -1.42 -2.45
N VAL A 37 -5.25 -1.60 -1.53
CA VAL A 37 -5.45 -2.33 -0.27
C VAL A 37 -5.62 -1.38 0.91
N ASP A 38 -4.57 -0.65 1.29
CA ASP A 38 -4.59 0.17 2.51
C ASP A 38 -5.39 1.45 2.30
N GLY A 39 -6.40 1.66 3.12
CA GLY A 39 -7.36 2.76 2.97
C GLY A 39 -8.51 2.48 2.01
N THR A 40 -8.41 1.42 1.18
CA THR A 40 -9.47 1.01 0.24
C THR A 40 -10.18 -0.27 0.67
N LEU A 41 -9.44 -1.38 0.87
CA LEU A 41 -9.99 -2.64 1.38
C LEU A 41 -9.80 -2.80 2.88
N CYS A 42 -8.72 -2.25 3.43
CA CYS A 42 -8.43 -2.25 4.86
C CYS A 42 -8.42 -0.82 5.41
N LEU A 43 -8.67 -0.66 6.71
CA LEU A 43 -8.52 0.64 7.38
C LEU A 43 -7.08 1.16 7.26
N PRO A 44 -6.86 2.48 7.09
CA PRO A 44 -5.51 3.04 7.01
C PRO A 44 -4.67 2.76 8.26
N GLN A 45 -3.46 2.22 8.07
CA GLN A 45 -2.50 1.95 9.15
C GLN A 45 -1.42 3.04 9.26
N ASN A 46 -1.83 4.30 9.47
CA ASN A 46 -0.89 5.43 9.39
C ASN A 46 0.24 5.40 10.44
N TYR A 47 0.08 4.67 11.54
CA TYR A 47 1.10 4.53 12.58
C TYR A 47 2.38 3.87 12.07
N MET A 48 2.27 2.87 11.19
CA MET A 48 3.43 2.09 10.71
C MET A 48 4.41 2.97 9.91
N PHE A 49 3.92 4.02 9.23
CA PHE A 49 4.78 4.94 8.51
C PHE A 49 5.63 5.81 9.43
N GLN A 50 5.22 6.01 10.68
CA GLN A 50 6.03 6.68 11.69
C GLN A 50 7.14 5.73 12.13
N GLU A 51 6.80 4.48 12.49
CA GLU A 51 7.77 3.44 12.86
C GLU A 51 8.83 3.22 11.77
N MET A 52 8.40 3.17 10.50
CA MET A 52 9.31 3.07 9.35
C MET A 52 10.28 4.25 9.25
N ARG A 53 9.91 5.45 9.70
CA ARG A 53 10.81 6.62 9.71
C ARG A 53 11.77 6.57 10.88
N TYR A 54 11.34 6.02 12.02
CA TYR A 54 12.17 5.85 13.19
C TYR A 54 13.34 4.88 12.95
N VAL A 55 13.21 3.90 12.04
CA VAL A 55 14.30 2.94 11.75
C VAL A 55 15.58 3.61 11.25
N PHE A 56 15.50 4.83 10.71
CA PHE A 56 16.63 5.61 10.21
C PHE A 56 17.34 6.44 11.29
N LEU A 57 16.74 6.60 12.48
CA LEU A 57 17.44 7.16 13.64
C LEU A 57 18.41 6.15 14.28
N ILE A 58 18.19 4.86 14.04
CA ILE A 58 18.99 3.79 14.61
C ILE A 58 20.17 3.54 13.67
N PRO A 59 21.43 3.76 14.11
CA PRO A 59 22.60 3.45 13.30
C PRO A 59 22.54 2.02 12.74
N PHE A 60 22.93 1.84 11.48
CA PHE A 60 23.03 0.51 10.86
C PHE A 60 24.23 -0.32 11.40
N SER A 61 25.01 0.23 12.33
CA SER A 61 26.18 -0.40 12.96
C SER A 61 25.88 -1.83 13.46
N GLN A 62 26.81 -2.72 13.14
CA GLN A 62 26.70 -4.19 13.09
C GLN A 62 26.41 -4.93 14.41
N LYS A 63 26.08 -4.23 15.51
CA LYS A 63 25.85 -4.85 16.83
C LYS A 63 24.40 -5.00 17.28
N HIS A 64 23.42 -4.44 16.56
CA HIS A 64 22.01 -4.56 16.94
C HIS A 64 21.24 -5.42 15.93
N LYS A 65 21.52 -6.73 15.91
CA LYS A 65 20.77 -7.69 15.08
C LYS A 65 19.35 -7.93 15.55
N GLU A 66 18.98 -7.50 16.77
CA GLU A 66 17.72 -7.93 17.41
C GLU A 66 17.01 -6.84 18.23
N MET A 67 17.37 -5.55 18.10
CA MET A 67 16.51 -4.52 18.71
C MET A 67 15.28 -4.29 17.83
N GLY A 68 14.15 -4.86 18.27
CA GLY A 68 12.84 -4.54 17.72
C GLY A 68 12.56 -3.04 17.84
N VAL A 69 11.90 -2.48 16.82
CA VAL A 69 11.57 -1.05 16.73
C VAL A 69 10.71 -0.60 17.93
N SER A 70 9.86 -1.51 18.44
CA SER A 70 9.07 -1.30 19.67
C SER A 70 9.93 -1.00 20.90
N THR A 71 11.15 -1.54 21.02
CA THR A 71 12.05 -1.27 22.16
C THR A 71 12.77 0.07 22.01
N ALA A 72 13.07 0.50 20.78
CA ALA A 72 13.73 1.78 20.53
C ALA A 72 12.78 2.98 20.75
N LEU A 73 11.49 2.84 20.42
CA LEU A 73 10.48 3.87 20.65
C LEU A 73 10.25 4.15 22.15
N GLN A 74 10.38 3.13 23.01
CA GLN A 74 10.17 3.25 24.45
C GLN A 74 11.28 4.06 25.15
N LEU A 75 12.45 4.21 24.51
CA LEU A 75 13.62 4.91 25.07
C LEU A 75 13.66 6.41 24.75
N THR A 76 12.86 6.87 23.79
CA THR A 76 12.75 8.30 23.44
C THR A 76 11.48 8.87 24.05
N GLY A 77 11.50 9.13 25.35
CA GLY A 77 10.50 9.98 25.99
C GLY A 77 10.77 11.43 25.61
N ASP A 78 10.07 11.95 24.61
CA ASP A 78 9.64 13.35 24.45
C ASP A 78 9.14 13.59 23.01
N ASP A 79 7.91 14.09 22.90
CA ASP A 79 7.25 14.75 21.76
C ASP A 79 7.65 14.33 20.32
N SER A 80 7.02 13.24 19.86
CA SER A 80 7.21 12.53 18.59
C SER A 80 6.84 13.27 17.28
N SER A 81 6.91 14.61 17.24
CA SER A 81 6.72 15.37 15.99
C SER A 81 8.01 15.96 15.40
N SER A 82 9.09 16.09 16.17
CA SER A 82 10.33 16.76 15.73
C SER A 82 11.50 15.82 15.44
N ALA A 83 11.44 14.57 15.91
CA ALA A 83 12.52 13.59 15.79
C ALA A 83 12.12 12.39 14.92
N LEU A 84 11.69 12.62 13.68
CA LEU A 84 11.55 11.55 12.69
C LEU A 84 12.89 11.35 11.97
N GLY A 85 13.32 10.09 11.78
CA GLY A 85 14.59 9.80 11.09
C GLY A 85 14.68 10.27 9.65
N ILE A 86 13.52 10.46 9.00
CA ILE A 86 13.36 11.16 7.73
C ILE A 86 12.04 11.94 7.74
N ASP A 87 11.97 13.04 6.99
CA ASP A 87 10.79 13.92 6.94
C ASP A 87 9.53 13.19 6.38
N LYS A 88 8.33 13.68 6.73
CA LYS A 88 7.06 13.11 6.25
C LYS A 88 6.88 13.25 4.73
N SER A 89 7.43 14.29 4.13
CA SER A 89 7.38 14.52 2.67
C SER A 89 8.31 13.61 1.88
N VAL A 90 9.27 12.94 2.54
CA VAL A 90 10.19 12.01 1.89
C VAL A 90 9.50 10.66 1.69
N ASP A 91 9.49 10.16 0.45
CA ASP A 91 9.07 8.80 0.14
C ASP A 91 10.06 7.79 0.74
N ILE A 92 9.58 6.90 1.61
CA ILE A 92 10.44 5.94 2.33
C ILE A 92 11.16 5.02 1.35
N ILE A 93 10.45 4.49 0.35
CA ILE A 93 11.01 3.53 -0.62
C ILE A 93 12.06 4.23 -1.49
N GLY A 94 11.78 5.43 -1.96
CA GLY A 94 12.72 6.29 -2.68
C GLY A 94 13.96 6.60 -1.83
N HIS A 95 13.79 6.91 -0.55
CA HIS A 95 14.90 7.14 0.38
C HIS A 95 15.79 5.91 0.53
N ILE A 96 15.21 4.72 0.76
CA ILE A 96 15.97 3.46 0.81
C ILE A 96 16.80 3.28 -0.45
N ARG A 97 16.21 3.48 -1.64
CA ARG A 97 16.92 3.32 -2.91
C ARG A 97 18.09 4.30 -3.05
N SER A 98 18.02 5.46 -2.40
CA SER A 98 19.08 6.47 -2.42
C SER A 98 20.22 6.23 -1.42
N LEU A 99 20.07 5.29 -0.48
CA LEU A 99 21.13 4.98 0.50
C LEU A 99 22.42 4.55 -0.23
N PRO A 100 23.60 4.99 0.23
CA PRO A 100 24.85 4.84 -0.52
C PRO A 100 25.29 3.38 -0.63
N THR A 101 25.19 2.61 0.45
CA THR A 101 25.71 1.24 0.51
C THR A 101 24.61 0.21 0.30
N GLN A 102 24.96 -0.93 -0.32
CA GLN A 102 24.05 -2.06 -0.43
C GLN A 102 23.69 -2.65 0.93
N GLU A 103 24.61 -2.58 1.91
CA GLU A 103 24.40 -3.04 3.26
C GLU A 103 23.30 -2.23 3.97
N ASP A 104 23.37 -0.89 3.93
CA ASP A 104 22.36 -0.01 4.53
C ASP A 104 20.99 -0.20 3.87
N ARG A 105 20.96 -0.33 2.53
CA ARG A 105 19.72 -0.66 1.79
C ARG A 105 19.10 -1.96 2.29
N THR A 106 19.91 -3.00 2.42
CA THR A 106 19.46 -4.33 2.86
C THR A 106 18.98 -4.30 4.32
N ALA A 107 19.69 -3.60 5.20
CA ALA A 107 19.31 -3.43 6.59
C ALA A 107 18.00 -2.65 6.73
N ALA A 108 17.84 -1.55 6.00
CA ALA A 108 16.60 -0.75 5.98
C ALA A 108 15.41 -1.56 5.47
N ILE A 109 15.55 -2.29 4.36
CA ILE A 109 14.52 -3.19 3.83
C ILE A 109 14.12 -4.24 4.88
N THR A 110 15.10 -4.83 5.57
CA THR A 110 14.84 -5.85 6.60
C THR A 110 14.04 -5.29 7.77
N ARG A 111 14.41 -4.10 8.28
CA ARG A 111 13.69 -3.45 9.39
C ARG A 111 12.26 -3.07 8.98
N ILE A 112 12.08 -2.52 7.78
CA ILE A 112 10.76 -2.14 7.26
C ILE A 112 9.86 -3.36 7.06
N ARG A 113 10.38 -4.45 6.50
CA ARG A 113 9.64 -5.72 6.37
C ARG A 113 9.15 -6.27 7.71
N ASN A 114 9.88 -6.07 8.79
CA ASN A 114 9.43 -6.50 10.13
C ASN A 114 8.25 -5.67 10.61
N ILE A 115 8.32 -4.33 10.46
CA ILE A 115 7.20 -3.43 10.77
C ILE A 115 5.97 -3.81 9.94
N GLU A 116 6.14 -4.04 8.64
CA GLU A 116 5.04 -4.44 7.75
C GLU A 116 4.43 -5.79 8.15
N ARG A 117 5.26 -6.75 8.57
CA ARG A 117 4.77 -8.05 9.06
C ARG A 117 3.89 -7.88 10.29
N GLU A 118 4.31 -7.05 11.24
CA GLU A 118 3.52 -6.75 12.44
C GLU A 118 2.23 -5.98 12.09
N ALA A 119 2.31 -5.02 11.18
CA ALA A 119 1.17 -4.24 10.72
C ALA A 119 0.17 -5.09 9.91
N MET A 120 0.65 -6.06 9.13
CA MET A 120 -0.22 -6.96 8.37
C MET A 120 -1.15 -7.75 9.29
N VAL A 121 -0.65 -8.23 10.43
CA VAL A 121 -1.45 -8.98 11.42
C VAL A 121 -2.58 -8.12 12.03
N LYS A 122 -2.37 -6.80 12.10
CA LYS A 122 -3.32 -5.84 12.68
C LYS A 122 -4.29 -5.25 11.65
N GLN A 123 -4.24 -5.68 10.38
CA GLN A 123 -5.14 -5.17 9.35
C GLN A 123 -6.60 -5.44 9.73
N VAL A 124 -7.42 -4.38 9.64
CA VAL A 124 -8.86 -4.45 9.85
C VAL A 124 -9.54 -4.20 8.51
N PRO A 125 -10.43 -5.09 8.03
CA PRO A 125 -11.16 -4.88 6.79
C PRO A 125 -12.08 -3.66 6.90
N GLN A 126 -12.28 -2.95 5.79
CA GLN A 126 -13.27 -1.89 5.68
C GLN A 126 -14.68 -2.46 5.88
N PRO A 127 -15.59 -1.72 6.53
CA PRO A 127 -17.00 -2.10 6.60
C PRO A 127 -17.57 -2.36 5.20
N GLY A 128 -18.31 -3.47 5.05
CA GLY A 128 -18.92 -3.88 3.79
C GLY A 128 -17.97 -4.49 2.76
N LEU A 129 -16.69 -4.71 3.09
CA LEU A 129 -15.74 -5.39 2.20
C LEU A 129 -16.25 -6.78 1.77
N LEU A 130 -16.75 -7.58 2.72
CA LEU A 130 -17.25 -8.93 2.42
C LEU A 130 -18.46 -8.89 1.48
N GLU A 131 -19.42 -8.01 1.78
CA GLU A 131 -20.63 -7.81 0.97
C GLU A 131 -20.27 -7.36 -0.46
N LEU A 132 -19.28 -6.48 -0.60
CA LEU A 132 -18.75 -6.06 -1.89
C LEU A 132 -18.13 -7.24 -2.64
N MET A 133 -17.28 -8.04 -1.98
CA MET A 133 -16.63 -9.18 -2.61
C MET A 133 -17.65 -10.24 -3.07
N ASP A 134 -18.67 -10.51 -2.26
CA ASP A 134 -19.77 -11.41 -2.60
C ASP A 134 -20.58 -10.86 -3.78
N TYR A 135 -20.88 -9.56 -3.79
CA TYR A 135 -21.59 -8.93 -4.88
C TYR A 135 -20.81 -9.02 -6.20
N LEU A 136 -19.51 -8.69 -6.20
CA LEU A 136 -18.66 -8.76 -7.39
C LEU A 136 -18.52 -10.20 -7.90
N GLN A 137 -18.43 -11.17 -6.99
CA GLN A 137 -18.41 -12.59 -7.31
C GLN A 137 -19.73 -13.04 -7.95
N SER A 138 -20.89 -12.60 -7.43
CA SER A 138 -22.20 -12.88 -8.02
C SER A 138 -22.36 -12.33 -9.45
N LYS A 139 -21.58 -11.30 -9.80
CA LYS A 139 -21.52 -10.70 -11.15
C LYS A 139 -20.41 -11.27 -12.02
N ALA A 140 -19.67 -12.26 -11.55
CA ALA A 140 -18.52 -12.86 -12.25
C ALA A 140 -17.47 -11.82 -12.70
N LEU A 141 -17.29 -10.75 -11.91
CA LEU A 141 -16.29 -9.73 -12.21
C LEU A 141 -14.90 -10.19 -11.79
N LYS A 142 -13.92 -9.99 -12.67
CA LYS A 142 -12.50 -10.22 -12.35
C LYS A 142 -12.03 -9.21 -11.32
N ARG A 143 -11.12 -9.64 -10.43
CA ARG A 143 -10.56 -8.83 -9.36
C ARG A 143 -9.05 -8.91 -9.39
N ALA A 144 -8.39 -7.79 -9.14
CA ALA A 144 -6.96 -7.71 -8.95
C ALA A 144 -6.62 -6.71 -7.86
N LEU A 145 -5.44 -6.82 -7.28
CA LEU A 145 -4.88 -5.84 -6.35
C LEU A 145 -3.78 -5.04 -7.05
N CYS A 146 -3.77 -3.74 -6.85
CA CYS A 146 -2.67 -2.86 -7.22
C CYS A 146 -2.27 -2.10 -5.96
N THR A 147 -1.26 -2.61 -5.26
CA THR A 147 -0.78 -2.06 -3.99
C THR A 147 0.73 -1.90 -4.03
N ARG A 148 1.24 -1.00 -3.18
CA ARG A 148 2.68 -0.79 -2.98
C ARG A 148 3.26 -1.66 -1.86
N ASN A 149 2.43 -2.44 -1.17
CA ASN A 149 2.86 -3.34 -0.10
C ASN A 149 3.83 -4.37 -0.69
N PHE A 150 4.88 -4.72 0.05
CA PHE A 150 5.86 -5.70 -0.44
C PHE A 150 5.17 -7.06 -0.68
N GLU A 151 5.59 -7.74 -1.74
CA GLU A 151 5.18 -9.12 -1.99
C GLU A 151 5.61 -9.99 -0.80
N PHE A 152 4.64 -10.52 -0.07
CA PHE A 152 4.89 -11.61 0.87
C PHE A 152 5.19 -12.86 0.06
N VAL A 153 6.47 -13.18 -0.13
CA VAL A 153 6.88 -14.53 -0.49
C VAL A 153 6.72 -15.40 0.75
N THR A 154 5.49 -15.75 1.10
CA THR A 154 5.22 -17.00 1.82
C THR A 154 5.18 -18.08 0.76
N GLY A 155 5.99 -19.14 0.92
CA GLY A 155 6.26 -20.15 -0.09
C GLY A 155 5.04 -20.86 -0.66
N ILE A 156 4.36 -20.22 -1.60
CA ILE A 156 3.50 -20.88 -2.56
C ILE A 156 4.47 -21.54 -3.55
N PRO A 157 4.57 -22.88 -3.59
CA PRO A 157 5.37 -23.51 -4.62
C PRO A 157 4.79 -23.12 -5.98
N ASP A 158 5.66 -22.73 -6.91
CA ASP A 158 5.31 -22.47 -8.29
C ASP A 158 4.50 -23.68 -8.81
N HIS A 159 3.22 -23.46 -9.08
CA HIS A 159 2.50 -24.35 -9.96
C HIS A 159 2.96 -24.02 -11.38
N GLN A 160 3.99 -24.76 -11.83
CA GLN A 160 4.20 -25.04 -13.24
C GLN A 160 2.97 -25.73 -13.82
#